data_AF-A0A368GCK5-F1
#
_entry.id   AF-A0A368GCK5-F1
#
_cell.length_a   1.000
_cell.length_b   1.000
_cell.length_c   1.000
_cell.angle_alpha   90.00
_cell.angle_beta   90.00
_cell.angle_gamma   90.00
#
_symmetry.space_group_name_H-M   'P 1'
#
loop_
_entity.id
_entity.type
_entity.pdbx_description
1 polymer ?
#
loop_
_entity_poly.entity_id
_entity_poly.type
_entity_poly.pdbx_seq_one_letter_code
_entity_poly.pdbx_strand_id
1 'polypeptide(L)'
;MNDHLRREFVLQHNDRRWRIPKYNGTTLPWVGYMMALKYDCELEELAHYFAEDMCSGSLWTRELPQTGFNWLLTDQVYGRRHALKKACRSWWGEYQLHGGVKKNLVYTEQIPTGIRNFTQK
;
A
#
# COMPACT_ATOMS: atom_id res chain seq x y z
N MET A 1 -4.63 -4.72 -16.39
CA MET A 1 -5.06 -3.35 -15.97
C MET A 1 -5.18 -2.46 -17.21
N ASN A 2 -5.72 -1.24 -17.12
CA ASN A 2 -5.61 -0.24 -18.20
C ASN A 2 -4.84 1.00 -17.73
N ASP A 3 -4.35 1.81 -18.67
CA ASP A 3 -3.48 2.95 -18.38
C ASP A 3 -4.10 4.00 -17.47
N HIS A 4 -5.42 4.20 -17.57
CA HIS A 4 -6.14 5.10 -16.69
C HIS A 4 -6.03 4.68 -15.21
N LEU A 5 -6.24 3.40 -14.93
CA LEU A 5 -6.15 2.85 -13.57
C LEU A 5 -4.71 2.82 -13.07
N ARG A 6 -3.73 2.51 -13.94
CA ARG A 6 -2.29 2.57 -13.61
C ARG A 6 -1.89 3.96 -13.16
N ARG A 7 -2.29 4.98 -13.94
CA ARG A 7 -2.05 6.39 -13.63
C ARG A 7 -2.74 6.81 -12.34
N GLU A 8 -4.02 6.46 -12.16
CA GLU A 8 -4.77 6.80 -10.95
C GLU A 8 -4.17 6.16 -9.69
N PHE A 9 -3.65 4.92 -9.79
CA PHE A 9 -2.99 4.24 -8.67
C PHE A 9 -1.72 4.96 -8.22
N VAL A 10 -0.84 5.30 -9.17
CA VAL A 10 0.41 6.02 -8.88
C VAL A 10 0.10 7.39 -8.29
N LEU A 11 -0.80 8.16 -8.92
CA LEU A 11 -1.18 9.49 -8.44
C LEU A 11 -1.72 9.45 -7.00
N GLN A 12 -2.52 8.45 -6.64
CA GLN A 12 -3.06 8.32 -5.29
C GLN A 12 -1.99 8.01 -4.23
N HIS A 13 -0.99 7.20 -4.56
CA HIS A 13 0.12 6.91 -3.64
C HIS A 13 0.99 8.14 -3.45
N ASN A 14 1.36 8.75 -4.56
CA ASN A 14 2.18 9.94 -4.62
C ASN A 14 1.54 11.11 -3.86
N ASP A 15 0.27 11.41 -4.10
CA ASP A 15 -0.48 12.44 -3.35
C ASP A 15 -0.40 12.23 -1.83
N ARG A 16 -0.46 10.99 -1.36
CA ARG A 16 -0.35 10.66 0.07
C ARG A 16 1.07 10.74 0.61
N ARG A 17 2.08 10.39 -0.21
CA ARG A 17 3.51 10.51 0.13
C ARG A 17 3.94 11.96 0.34
N TRP A 18 3.34 12.90 -0.40
CA TRP A 18 3.63 14.34 -0.26
C TRP A 18 2.82 15.05 0.81
N ARG A 19 1.72 14.44 1.29
CA ARG A 19 0.97 14.96 2.43
C ARG A 19 1.68 14.60 3.72
N ILE A 20 1.59 15.48 4.71
CA ILE A 20 1.98 15.19 6.08
C ILE A 20 0.74 14.60 6.78
N PRO A 21 0.70 13.28 7.06
CA PRO A 21 -0.47 12.67 7.69
C PRO A 21 -0.65 13.22 9.10
N LYS A 22 -1.91 13.38 9.52
CA LYS A 22 -2.29 13.92 10.83
C LYS A 22 -3.21 12.93 11.55
N TYR A 23 -2.92 12.67 12.81
CA TYR A 23 -3.73 11.84 13.70
C TYR A 23 -3.80 12.47 15.09
N ASN A 24 -5.01 12.61 15.66
CA ASN A 24 -5.25 13.23 16.97
C ASN A 24 -4.48 14.54 17.20
N GLY A 25 -4.54 15.46 16.23
CA GLY A 25 -3.85 16.76 16.35
C GLY A 25 -2.35 16.73 16.04
N THR A 26 -1.72 15.55 16.04
CA THR A 26 -0.28 15.38 15.81
C THR A 26 -0.01 15.00 14.36
N THR A 27 0.94 15.70 13.73
CA THR A 27 1.44 15.35 12.39
C THR A 27 2.60 14.37 12.48
N LEU A 28 2.70 13.47 11.50
CA LEU A 28 3.95 12.73 11.31
C LEU A 28 5.09 13.70 10.98
N PRO A 29 6.35 13.35 11.27
CA PRO A 29 7.50 14.15 10.87
C PRO A 29 7.51 14.43 9.37
N TRP A 30 7.97 15.63 9.01
CA TRP A 30 8.21 15.98 7.62
C TRP A 30 9.37 15.14 7.06
N VAL A 31 9.25 14.73 5.80
CA VAL A 31 10.27 13.95 5.10
C VAL A 31 10.80 14.76 3.92
N GLY A 32 12.09 15.11 3.96
CA GLY A 32 12.69 15.97 2.93
C GLY A 32 12.99 15.29 1.60
N TYR A 33 13.13 13.96 1.59
CA TYR A 33 13.53 13.19 0.41
C TYR A 33 12.56 12.05 0.11
N MET A 34 11.25 12.36 0.09
CA MET A 34 10.24 11.38 -0.29
C MET A 34 10.22 11.19 -1.82
N MET A 35 10.75 10.06 -2.29
CA MET A 35 10.81 9.76 -3.72
C MET A 35 9.41 9.57 -4.34
N ALA A 36 9.24 10.09 -5.54
CA ALA A 36 8.07 9.86 -6.39
C ALA A 36 8.04 8.42 -6.87
N LEU A 37 6.89 7.74 -6.70
CA LEU A 37 6.66 6.44 -7.32
C LEU A 37 6.42 6.61 -8.82
N LYS A 38 6.89 5.63 -9.59
CA LYS A 38 6.59 5.43 -11.00
C LYS A 38 5.87 4.09 -11.17
N TYR A 39 5.07 3.98 -12.22
CA TYR A 39 4.48 2.69 -12.59
C TYR A 39 5.56 1.78 -13.17
N ASP A 40 5.50 0.51 -12.82
CA ASP A 40 6.39 -0.53 -13.32
C ASP A 40 5.54 -1.72 -13.77
N CYS A 41 5.72 -2.14 -15.03
CA CYS A 41 4.94 -3.22 -15.62
C CYS A 41 5.36 -4.60 -15.09
N GLU A 42 6.62 -4.80 -14.71
CA GLU A 42 7.09 -6.06 -14.15
C GLU A 42 6.49 -6.27 -12.75
N LEU A 43 6.38 -5.18 -11.96
CA LEU A 43 5.68 -5.22 -10.67
C LEU A 43 4.18 -5.45 -10.82
N GLU A 44 3.55 -4.92 -11.88
CA GLU A 44 2.15 -5.19 -12.19
C GLU A 44 1.92 -6.67 -12.48
N GLU A 45 2.79 -7.28 -13.28
CA GLU A 45 2.70 -8.68 -13.66
C GLU A 45 2.85 -9.60 -12.44
N LEU A 46 3.82 -9.32 -11.56
CA LEU A 46 3.98 -10.02 -10.28
C LEU A 46 2.72 -9.91 -9.40
N ALA A 47 2.15 -8.71 -9.28
CA ALA A 47 0.93 -8.49 -8.51
C ALA A 47 -0.27 -9.21 -9.12
N HIS A 48 -0.34 -9.30 -10.45
CA HIS A 48 -1.40 -10.02 -11.15
C HIS A 48 -1.31 -11.52 -10.89
N TYR A 49 -0.13 -12.12 -11.01
CA TYR A 49 0.07 -13.54 -10.69
C TYR A 49 -0.30 -13.86 -9.24
N PHE A 50 0.11 -13.03 -8.29
CA PHE A 50 -0.31 -13.20 -6.90
C PHE A 50 -1.83 -13.17 -6.73
N ALA A 51 -2.52 -12.24 -7.39
CA ALA A 51 -3.97 -12.14 -7.29
C ALA A 51 -4.68 -13.38 -7.89
N GLU A 52 -4.19 -13.91 -9.01
CA GLU A 52 -4.72 -15.15 -9.61
C GLU A 52 -4.50 -16.36 -8.70
N ASP A 53 -3.30 -16.51 -8.14
CA ASP A 53 -2.97 -17.62 -7.24
C ASP A 53 -3.85 -17.62 -5.99
N MET A 54 -4.02 -16.46 -5.36
CA MET A 54 -4.90 -16.28 -4.20
C MET A 54 -6.35 -16.66 -4.51
N CYS A 55 -6.83 -16.36 -5.71
CA CYS A 55 -8.19 -16.71 -6.15
C CYS A 55 -8.33 -18.20 -6.51
N SER A 56 -7.25 -18.84 -6.97
CA SER A 56 -7.25 -20.26 -7.34
C SER A 56 -7.07 -21.22 -6.16
N GLY A 57 -6.74 -20.71 -4.97
CA GLY A 57 -6.44 -21.54 -3.80
C GLY A 57 -5.05 -22.20 -3.86
N SER A 58 -4.21 -21.80 -4.82
CA SER A 58 -2.84 -22.27 -4.92
C SER A 58 -1.99 -21.69 -3.78
N LEU A 59 -1.16 -22.53 -3.15
CA LEU A 59 -0.12 -22.05 -2.24
C LEU A 59 0.92 -21.31 -3.08
N TRP A 60 0.99 -20.01 -2.86
CA TRP A 60 1.92 -19.11 -3.53
C TRP A 60 3.36 -19.63 -3.34
N THR A 61 3.95 -20.21 -4.40
CA THR A 61 5.28 -20.86 -4.37
C THR A 61 6.34 -20.08 -5.13
N ARG A 62 5.98 -18.94 -5.74
CA ARG A 62 6.98 -18.09 -6.40
C ARG A 62 7.78 -17.35 -5.33
N GLU A 63 9.07 -17.20 -5.51
CA GLU A 63 9.80 -16.22 -4.71
C GLU A 63 9.40 -14.83 -5.23
N LEU A 64 8.81 -13.98 -4.38
CA LEU A 64 8.83 -12.56 -4.70
C LEU A 64 10.31 -12.16 -4.70
N PRO A 65 10.79 -11.41 -5.70
CA PRO A 65 12.03 -10.67 -5.58
C PRO A 65 12.01 -9.82 -4.29
N GLN A 66 13.13 -9.20 -3.90
CA GLN A 66 13.21 -8.29 -2.74
C GLN A 66 12.35 -7.02 -2.94
N THR A 67 11.04 -7.20 -2.97
CA THR A 67 10.01 -6.26 -3.41
C THR A 67 8.94 -6.24 -2.33
N GLY A 68 8.61 -5.04 -1.86
CA GLY A 68 7.51 -4.87 -0.93
C GLY A 68 6.16 -5.24 -1.53
N PHE A 69 5.29 -5.83 -0.71
CA PHE A 69 4.00 -6.34 -1.14
C PHE A 69 2.85 -6.02 -0.19
N ASN A 70 1.85 -5.32 -0.75
CA ASN A 70 0.58 -4.97 -0.14
C ASN A 70 -0.57 -5.65 -0.90
N TRP A 71 -1.51 -6.25 -0.17
CA TRP A 71 -2.72 -6.82 -0.74
C TRP A 71 -3.95 -6.52 0.12
N LEU A 72 -5.13 -6.66 -0.48
CA LEU A 72 -6.42 -6.53 0.20
C LEU A 72 -7.40 -7.51 -0.44
N LEU A 73 -7.99 -8.39 0.37
CA LEU A 73 -9.15 -9.18 -0.02
C LEU A 73 -10.42 -8.52 0.52
N THR A 74 -11.39 -8.25 -0.35
CA THR A 74 -12.67 -7.63 0.02
C THR A 74 -13.76 -7.99 -0.98
N ASP A 75 -14.96 -8.23 -0.46
CA ASP A 75 -16.20 -8.58 -1.17
C ASP A 75 -16.99 -7.35 -1.66
N GLN A 76 -16.84 -6.20 -0.99
CA GLN A 76 -17.60 -4.98 -1.29
C GLN A 76 -16.91 -4.09 -2.33
N VAL A 77 -16.82 -4.55 -3.58
CA VAL A 77 -16.30 -3.76 -4.71
C VAL A 77 -17.21 -3.82 -5.93
N TYR A 78 -17.59 -2.67 -6.49
CA TYR A 78 -18.41 -2.56 -7.71
C TYR A 78 -17.57 -2.33 -8.98
N GLY A 79 -16.25 -2.56 -8.92
CA GLY A 79 -15.34 -2.43 -10.06
C GLY A 79 -13.89 -2.15 -9.67
N ARG A 80 -12.97 -2.33 -10.62
CA ARG A 80 -11.50 -2.21 -10.41
C ARG A 80 -11.10 -0.85 -9.84
N ARG A 81 -11.69 0.24 -10.34
CA ARG A 81 -11.43 1.60 -9.84
C ARG A 81 -11.79 1.75 -8.36
N HIS A 82 -12.93 1.21 -7.95
CA HIS A 82 -13.36 1.24 -6.55
C HIS A 82 -12.46 0.36 -5.68
N ALA A 83 -12.10 -0.82 -6.16
CA ALA A 83 -11.16 -1.72 -5.47
C ALA A 83 -9.81 -1.03 -5.21
N LEU A 84 -9.21 -0.37 -6.21
CA LEU A 84 -7.96 0.38 -6.05
C LEU A 84 -8.08 1.49 -4.99
N LYS A 85 -9.15 2.30 -5.05
CA LYS A 85 -9.40 3.36 -4.06
C LYS A 85 -9.56 2.80 -2.65
N LYS A 86 -10.27 1.68 -2.52
CA LYS A 86 -10.52 1.01 -1.24
C LYS A 86 -9.23 0.43 -0.66
N ALA A 87 -8.43 -0.24 -1.47
CA ALA A 87 -7.12 -0.76 -1.09
C ALA A 87 -6.18 0.36 -0.60
N CYS A 88 -5.99 1.42 -1.40
CA CYS A 88 -5.20 2.57 -1.01
C CYS A 88 -5.68 3.20 0.31
N ARG A 89 -7.00 3.36 0.49
CA ARG A 89 -7.55 3.91 1.74
C ARG A 89 -7.33 2.99 2.93
N SER A 90 -7.46 1.68 2.74
CA SER A 90 -7.24 0.69 3.79
C SER A 90 -5.81 0.74 4.28
N TRP A 91 -4.83 0.58 3.38
CA TRP A 91 -3.41 0.58 3.72
C TRP A 91 -2.96 1.90 4.34
N TRP A 92 -3.39 3.03 3.75
CA TRP A 92 -3.08 4.34 4.31
C TRP A 92 -3.88 4.68 5.57
N GLY A 93 -4.94 3.96 5.91
CA GLY A 93 -5.71 4.18 7.14
C GLY A 93 -5.07 3.56 8.38
N GLU A 94 -4.18 2.58 8.18
CA GLU A 94 -3.55 1.83 9.27
C GLU A 94 -2.82 2.73 10.29
N TYR A 95 -2.13 3.78 9.84
CA TYR A 95 -1.46 4.70 10.78
C TYR A 95 -2.45 5.37 11.73
N GLN A 96 -3.72 5.56 11.35
CA GLN A 96 -4.73 6.14 12.25
C GLN A 96 -5.33 5.07 13.16
N LEU A 97 -5.57 3.87 12.63
CA LEU A 97 -6.25 2.78 13.33
C LEU A 97 -5.39 2.18 14.45
N HIS A 98 -4.07 2.25 14.33
CA HIS A 98 -3.14 1.63 15.28
C HIS A 98 -2.38 2.64 16.15
N GLY A 99 -2.93 3.85 16.30
CA GLY A 99 -2.37 4.86 17.23
C GLY A 99 -1.15 5.62 16.69
N GLY A 100 -0.89 5.57 15.38
CA GLY A 100 0.22 6.26 14.73
C GLY A 100 1.43 5.38 14.43
N VAL A 101 2.34 5.91 13.61
CA VAL A 101 3.75 5.50 13.66
C VAL A 101 4.39 6.31 14.80
N LYS A 102 5.17 5.67 15.68
CA LYS A 102 5.88 6.37 16.77
C LYS A 102 6.61 7.59 16.19
N LYS A 103 6.69 8.69 16.95
CA LYS A 103 7.28 9.98 16.52
C LYS A 103 8.66 9.87 15.84
N ASN A 104 9.38 8.81 16.12
CA ASN A 104 10.73 8.57 15.65
C ASN A 104 10.77 7.96 14.24
N LEU A 105 9.61 7.58 13.66
CA LEU A 105 9.46 6.89 12.37
C LEU A 105 10.40 5.69 12.17
N VAL A 106 10.89 5.11 13.26
CA VAL A 106 11.79 3.96 13.19
C VAL A 106 10.95 2.73 12.93
N TYR A 107 11.20 2.10 11.79
CA TYR A 107 10.74 0.75 11.54
C TYR A 107 11.45 -0.18 12.51
N THR A 108 10.74 -0.73 13.50
CA THR A 108 11.25 -1.78 14.38
C THR A 108 10.61 -3.11 13.97
N GLU A 109 11.32 -4.22 14.17
CA GLU A 109 10.76 -5.57 13.88
C GLU A 109 9.49 -5.88 14.72
N GLN A 110 9.23 -5.09 15.76
CA GLN A 110 8.05 -5.20 16.64
C GLN A 110 6.90 -4.26 16.22
N ILE A 111 6.83 -3.87 14.95
CA ILE A 111 5.66 -3.17 14.44
C ILE A 111 4.42 -4.05 14.68
N PRO A 112 3.35 -3.51 15.31
CA PRO A 112 2.08 -4.23 15.39
C PRO A 112 1.67 -4.65 13.99
N THR A 113 1.20 -5.89 13.84
CA THR A 113 0.75 -6.49 12.56
C THR A 113 -0.17 -5.59 11.73
N GLY A 114 -0.82 -4.60 12.35
CA GLY A 114 -1.73 -3.66 11.73
C GLY A 114 -1.16 -2.45 10.99
N ILE A 115 0.14 -2.10 11.02
CA ILE A 115 0.68 -0.95 10.23
C ILE A 115 1.65 -1.34 9.10
N ARG A 116 1.69 -2.63 8.77
CA ARG A 116 2.59 -3.18 7.74
C ARG A 116 2.33 -2.54 6.38
N ASN A 117 1.07 -2.37 5.99
CA ASN A 117 0.78 -1.91 4.64
C ASN A 117 1.03 -0.41 4.48
N PHE A 118 0.86 0.37 5.55
CA PHE A 118 1.28 1.78 5.60
C PHE A 118 2.80 1.95 5.46
N THR A 119 3.58 1.10 6.12
CA THR A 119 5.05 1.25 6.22
C THR A 119 5.84 0.54 5.12
N GLN A 120 5.24 -0.45 4.45
CA GLN A 120 5.80 -1.35 3.41
C GLN A 120 7.34 -1.37 3.29
N LYS A 121 7.94 -2.48 3.71
CA LYS A 121 9.35 -2.82 3.45
C LYS A 121 9.54 -3.36 2.05
#